data_AF-A0AAD4Y3U3-F1
#
_entry.id   AF-A0AAD4Y3U3-F1
#
_cell.length_a   1.000
_cell.length_b   1.000
_cell.length_c   1.000
_cell.angle_alpha   90.00
_cell.angle_beta   90.00
_cell.angle_gamma   90.00
#
_symmetry.space_group_name_H-M   'P 1'
#
loop_
_entity.id
_entity.type
_entity.pdbx_description
1 polymer ?
#
loop_
_entity_poly.entity_id
_entity_poly.type
_entity_poly.pdbx_seq_one_letter_code
_entity_poly.pdbx_strand_id
1 'polypeptide(L)'
;MIFNRELPQAAGVLHRCCSYRQGGGNLVILSTAPRGVQSGNRATWFGLYYNISGFGVYLHPVGLELLVDHKALDPAQWTIQKVFFQGRYYESLAQLEEQFEAGQVNVVVIPNNGTALIWASLPRPWPVPLDCPYLATDVDWHFLLEFQGPRTLYNALCVFEQNEGLPLRRHHSDAFSHYFGGLVETMLAFISVSTLFNYDYVWDVIFHSNGAIQVKFYATGFINSVFHFGAARRYGNQVRENTLGIVHTHTAHYKVDLDVGGLENWVWAEDMAFVPTAIPWSPEHQIQRLQVTRKQLQTEEQAAFPLGGASPRHLYLACKQKNKWGHPRGYRI
;
A
#
# COMPACT_ATOMS: atom_id res chain seq x y z
N MET A 1 13.72 20.39 -18.50
CA MET A 1 13.99 19.62 -19.73
C MET A 1 12.68 19.27 -20.45
N ILE A 2 11.83 18.37 -19.92
CA ILE A 2 10.60 17.92 -20.59
C ILE A 2 9.70 19.08 -21.09
N PHE A 3 9.19 19.93 -20.20
CA PHE A 3 8.21 20.96 -20.57
C PHE A 3 8.76 22.10 -21.45
N ASN A 4 10.04 22.45 -21.27
CA ASN A 4 10.63 23.65 -21.88
C ASN A 4 11.40 23.35 -23.17
N ARG A 5 11.94 22.14 -23.32
CA ARG A 5 12.80 21.75 -24.45
C ARG A 5 12.17 20.66 -25.32
N GLU A 6 11.46 19.71 -24.71
CA GLU A 6 11.02 18.49 -25.40
C GLU A 6 9.58 18.62 -25.90
N LEU A 7 8.60 18.90 -25.03
CA LEU A 7 7.18 19.03 -25.43
C LEU A 7 6.92 20.06 -26.55
N PRO A 8 7.63 21.20 -26.64
CA PRO A 8 7.45 22.13 -27.76
C PRO A 8 7.74 21.53 -29.15
N GLN A 9 8.52 20.45 -29.24
CA GLN A 9 8.80 19.76 -30.50
C GLN A 9 7.59 18.96 -31.02
N ALA A 10 6.61 18.69 -30.16
CA ALA A 10 5.38 17.96 -30.49
C ALA A 10 4.13 18.82 -30.19
N ALA A 11 4.21 20.12 -30.45
CA ALA A 11 3.18 21.07 -30.04
C ALA A 11 1.85 20.84 -30.79
N GLY A 12 1.89 20.50 -32.07
CA GLY A 12 0.71 20.25 -32.91
C GLY A 12 -0.07 19.03 -32.44
N VAL A 13 0.60 17.88 -32.27
CA VAL A 13 -0.07 16.67 -31.75
C VAL A 13 -0.64 16.93 -30.36
N LEU A 14 0.11 17.58 -29.45
CA LEU A 14 -0.33 17.87 -28.09
C LEU A 14 -1.45 18.91 -28.03
N HIS A 15 -1.46 19.87 -28.95
CA HIS A 15 -2.56 20.83 -29.07
C HIS A 15 -3.86 20.09 -29.45
N ARG A 16 -3.77 19.15 -30.39
CA ARG A 16 -4.91 18.33 -30.82
C ARG A 16 -5.37 17.31 -29.77
N CYS A 17 -4.42 16.61 -29.15
CA CYS A 17 -4.69 15.54 -28.19
C CYS A 17 -5.32 16.07 -26.91
N CYS A 18 -4.74 17.15 -26.41
CA CYS A 18 -4.82 17.46 -25.00
C CYS A 18 -4.91 18.97 -24.73
N SER A 19 -5.22 19.78 -25.74
CA SER A 19 -5.35 21.24 -25.62
C SER A 19 -4.11 21.91 -25.01
N TYR A 20 -2.93 21.39 -25.32
CA TYR A 20 -1.67 21.97 -24.87
C TYR A 20 -1.55 23.43 -25.34
N ARG A 21 -1.10 24.28 -24.41
CA ARG A 21 -0.70 25.67 -24.67
C ARG A 21 0.78 25.81 -24.35
N GLN A 22 1.51 26.57 -25.16
CA GLN A 22 2.93 26.85 -24.91
C GLN A 22 3.10 27.38 -23.48
N GLY A 23 3.98 26.73 -22.71
CA GLY A 23 4.16 26.97 -21.27
C GLY A 23 3.70 25.82 -20.36
N GLY A 24 3.02 24.79 -20.89
CA GLY A 24 2.84 23.49 -20.23
C GLY A 24 1.98 23.46 -18.95
N GLY A 25 1.28 24.55 -18.61
CA GLY A 25 0.55 24.66 -17.34
C GLY A 25 -0.60 23.65 -17.13
N ASN A 26 -1.09 23.01 -18.19
CA ASN A 26 -2.20 22.06 -18.12
C ASN A 26 -1.79 20.60 -17.98
N LEU A 27 -0.49 20.28 -18.00
CA LEU A 27 0.01 18.91 -17.89
C LEU A 27 0.97 18.77 -16.70
N VAL A 28 0.95 17.60 -16.06
CA VAL A 28 1.90 17.20 -15.02
C VAL A 28 2.56 15.89 -15.40
N ILE A 29 3.76 15.65 -14.85
CA ILE A 29 4.49 14.39 -15.01
C ILE A 29 4.37 13.55 -13.75
N LEU A 30 4.20 12.25 -13.93
CA LEU A 30 4.31 11.26 -12.85
C LEU A 30 5.48 10.33 -13.14
N SER A 31 6.32 10.11 -12.13
CA SER A 31 7.49 9.24 -12.22
C SER A 31 7.10 7.77 -12.10
N THR A 32 7.88 6.90 -12.72
CA THR A 32 7.82 5.44 -12.53
C THR A 32 9.08 4.90 -11.85
N ALA A 33 9.01 3.64 -11.45
CA ALA A 33 10.12 2.86 -10.91
C ALA A 33 10.02 1.39 -11.40
N PRO A 34 11.13 0.64 -11.50
CA PRO A 34 12.52 1.08 -11.35
C PRO A 34 13.00 2.00 -12.49
N ARG A 35 14.17 2.62 -12.33
CA ARG A 35 14.72 3.63 -13.27
C ARG A 35 15.72 3.02 -14.26
N GLY A 36 15.28 1.99 -14.97
CA GLY A 36 16.06 1.27 -15.97
C GLY A 36 15.93 -0.24 -15.82
N VAL A 37 16.70 -0.97 -16.64
CA VAL A 37 16.62 -2.44 -16.73
C VAL A 37 17.86 -3.14 -16.17
N GLN A 38 18.89 -2.39 -15.78
CA GLN A 38 20.17 -2.89 -15.26
C GLN A 38 20.70 -1.99 -14.15
N SER A 39 21.58 -2.55 -13.32
CA SER A 39 22.26 -1.79 -12.26
C SER A 39 23.05 -0.62 -12.85
N GLY A 40 22.99 0.53 -12.18
CA GLY A 40 23.64 1.76 -12.63
C GLY A 40 22.89 2.53 -13.72
N ASN A 41 21.73 2.06 -14.17
CA ASN A 41 20.83 2.88 -15.01
C ASN A 41 20.14 3.94 -14.16
N ARG A 42 19.85 5.08 -14.79
CA ARG A 42 18.99 6.15 -14.25
C ARG A 42 18.15 6.73 -15.38
N ALA A 43 17.29 5.88 -15.93
CA ALA A 43 16.34 6.23 -16.99
C ALA A 43 14.92 5.97 -16.52
N THR A 44 14.07 6.99 -16.51
CA THR A 44 12.71 6.92 -15.94
C THR A 44 11.66 7.16 -17.01
N TRP A 45 10.64 6.31 -17.06
CA TRP A 45 9.42 6.63 -17.79
C TRP A 45 8.61 7.65 -17.00
N PHE A 46 8.36 8.80 -17.60
CA PHE A 46 7.46 9.82 -17.07
C PHE A 46 6.15 9.80 -17.85
N GLY A 47 5.05 9.47 -17.20
CA GLY A 47 3.72 9.57 -17.79
C GLY A 47 3.18 10.99 -17.66
N LEU A 48 2.50 11.47 -18.70
CA LEU A 48 1.86 12.78 -18.69
C LEU A 48 0.36 12.66 -18.39
N TYR A 49 -0.10 13.56 -17.53
CA TYR A 49 -1.47 13.62 -17.05
C TYR A 49 -1.98 15.05 -17.10
N TYR A 50 -3.29 15.23 -17.14
CA TYR A 50 -3.87 16.56 -16.96
C TYR A 50 -3.64 17.08 -15.54
N ASN A 51 -3.27 18.35 -15.46
CA ASN A 51 -3.23 19.11 -14.22
C ASN A 51 -4.64 19.56 -13.84
N ILE A 52 -5.36 18.74 -13.08
CA ILE A 52 -6.72 19.04 -12.61
C ILE A 52 -6.65 19.67 -11.22
N SER A 53 -7.15 20.89 -11.09
CA SER A 53 -7.20 21.60 -9.81
C SER A 53 -8.18 20.94 -8.84
N GLY A 54 -7.74 20.68 -7.61
CA GLY A 54 -8.60 20.19 -6.51
C GLY A 54 -9.02 18.72 -6.61
N PHE A 55 -8.42 17.94 -7.52
CA PHE A 55 -8.71 16.51 -7.67
C PHE A 55 -7.46 15.69 -8.03
N GLY A 56 -7.51 14.37 -7.86
CA GLY A 56 -6.40 13.48 -8.15
C GLY A 56 -6.05 13.45 -9.65
N VAL A 57 -4.88 13.97 -10.02
CA VAL A 57 -4.33 13.95 -11.39
C VAL A 57 -4.16 12.54 -11.95
N TYR A 58 -4.05 11.55 -11.06
CA TYR A 58 -3.75 10.14 -11.34
C TYR A 58 -4.75 9.43 -12.25
N LEU A 59 -5.96 9.98 -12.43
CA LEU A 59 -7.03 9.39 -13.25
C LEU A 59 -7.16 10.01 -14.65
N HIS A 60 -6.26 10.92 -15.00
CA HIS A 60 -6.34 11.71 -16.23
C HIS A 60 -5.10 11.56 -17.14
N PRO A 61 -4.71 10.33 -17.52
CA PRO A 61 -3.56 10.11 -18.40
C PRO A 61 -3.86 10.65 -19.81
N VAL A 62 -2.89 11.33 -20.42
CA VAL A 62 -3.02 11.78 -21.82
C VAL A 62 -2.52 10.75 -22.85
N GLY A 63 -1.97 9.65 -22.36
CA GLY A 63 -1.40 8.58 -23.19
C GLY A 63 -0.04 8.89 -23.78
N LEU A 64 0.65 9.94 -23.29
CA LEU A 64 2.06 10.20 -23.60
C LEU A 64 2.95 9.78 -22.43
N GLU A 65 3.98 8.99 -22.72
CA GLU A 65 5.02 8.60 -21.77
C GLU A 65 6.40 8.83 -22.40
N LEU A 66 7.35 9.34 -21.61
CA LEU A 66 8.70 9.69 -22.06
C LEU A 66 9.75 8.96 -21.24
N LEU A 67 10.63 8.21 -21.87
CA LEU A 67 11.79 7.60 -21.22
C LEU A 67 12.94 8.60 -21.19
N VAL A 68 13.18 9.21 -20.03
CA VAL A 68 14.23 10.21 -19.85
C VAL A 68 15.44 9.58 -19.18
N ASP A 69 16.61 9.68 -19.81
CA ASP A 69 17.89 9.40 -19.17
C ASP A 69 18.39 10.64 -18.42
N HIS A 70 18.40 10.53 -17.09
CA HIS A 70 18.87 11.57 -16.17
C HIS A 70 20.07 11.06 -15.34
N LYS A 71 20.86 10.15 -15.91
CA LYS A 71 22.09 9.63 -15.29
C LYS A 71 23.19 10.68 -15.15
N ALA A 72 23.36 11.52 -16.16
CA ALA A 72 24.39 12.54 -16.15
C ALA A 72 24.16 13.53 -14.99
N LEU A 73 25.25 13.97 -14.35
CA LEU A 73 25.19 14.96 -13.28
C LEU A 73 24.78 16.34 -13.81
N ASP A 74 25.16 16.65 -15.05
CA ASP A 74 24.75 17.86 -15.75
C ASP A 74 23.37 17.64 -16.41
N PRO A 75 22.31 18.35 -15.97
CA PRO A 75 20.97 18.25 -16.55
C PRO A 75 20.91 18.64 -18.02
N ALA A 76 21.88 19.39 -18.55
CA ALA A 76 21.93 19.71 -19.97
C ALA A 76 22.15 18.46 -20.83
N GLN A 77 22.84 17.45 -20.30
CA GLN A 77 23.16 16.19 -20.97
C GLN A 77 22.03 15.15 -20.88
N TRP A 78 20.92 15.46 -20.20
CA TRP A 78 19.78 14.55 -20.14
C TRP A 78 19.11 14.43 -21.50
N THR A 79 18.67 13.23 -21.85
CA THR A 79 18.09 12.93 -23.17
C THR A 79 16.78 12.13 -23.04
N ILE A 80 15.91 12.24 -24.05
CA ILE A 80 14.80 11.30 -24.21
C ILE A 80 15.31 10.12 -25.03
N GLN A 81 15.27 8.93 -24.47
CA GLN A 81 15.66 7.69 -25.14
C GLN A 81 14.51 7.06 -25.93
N LYS A 82 13.26 7.30 -25.52
CA LYS A 82 12.07 6.75 -26.17
C LYS A 82 10.82 7.55 -25.85
N VAL A 83 9.87 7.52 -26.78
CA VAL A 83 8.53 8.10 -26.63
C VAL A 83 7.49 7.01 -26.85
N PHE A 84 6.46 6.98 -26.01
CA PHE A 84 5.27 6.17 -26.21
C PHE A 84 4.05 7.10 -26.26
N PHE A 85 3.27 7.02 -27.32
CA PHE A 85 2.05 7.81 -27.48
C PHE A 85 0.89 6.94 -27.95
N GLN A 86 -0.14 6.85 -27.12
CA GLN A 86 -1.43 6.19 -27.38
C GLN A 86 -1.29 4.81 -28.06
N GLY A 87 -0.39 3.98 -27.55
CA GLY A 87 -0.21 2.61 -28.04
C GLY A 87 0.92 2.39 -29.06
N ARG A 88 1.65 3.44 -29.46
CA ARG A 88 2.76 3.36 -30.42
C ARG A 88 4.05 3.95 -29.84
N TYR A 89 5.18 3.38 -30.23
CA TYR A 89 6.50 3.89 -29.86
C TYR A 89 7.09 4.77 -30.98
N TYR A 90 7.86 5.77 -30.56
CA TYR A 90 8.60 6.68 -31.41
C TYR A 90 10.01 6.87 -30.83
N GLU A 91 10.98 7.19 -31.69
CA GLU A 91 12.37 7.46 -31.27
C GLU A 91 12.49 8.84 -30.59
N SER A 92 11.71 9.82 -31.03
CA SER A 92 11.73 11.19 -30.49
C SER A 92 10.37 11.87 -30.62
N LEU A 93 10.20 12.98 -29.90
CA LEU A 93 9.01 13.82 -30.03
C LEU A 93 8.92 14.51 -31.39
N ALA A 94 10.06 14.87 -31.98
CA ALA A 94 10.10 15.42 -33.34
C ALA A 94 9.58 14.40 -34.38
N GLN A 95 9.94 13.12 -34.24
CA GLN A 95 9.42 12.07 -35.11
C GLN A 95 7.91 11.86 -34.94
N LEU A 96 7.42 11.91 -33.70
CA LEU A 96 5.98 11.83 -33.42
C LEU A 96 5.22 12.97 -34.12
N GLU A 97 5.75 14.19 -34.05
CA GLU A 97 5.16 15.36 -34.70
C GLU A 97 5.18 15.24 -36.22
N GLU A 98 6.30 14.84 -36.82
CA GLU A 98 6.42 14.63 -38.27
C GLU A 98 5.38 13.62 -38.78
N GLN A 99 5.22 12.49 -38.09
CA GLN A 99 4.21 11.48 -38.46
C GLN A 99 2.77 11.98 -38.23
N PHE A 100 2.55 12.83 -37.22
CA PHE A 100 1.25 13.45 -36.98
C PHE A 100 0.89 14.42 -38.12
N GLU A 101 1.80 15.31 -38.50
CA GLU A 101 1.63 16.24 -39.62
C GLU A 101 1.45 15.51 -40.97
N ALA A 102 2.12 14.36 -41.14
CA ALA A 102 1.92 13.48 -42.29
C ALA A 102 0.59 12.70 -42.27
N GLY A 103 -0.25 12.87 -41.24
CA GLY A 103 -1.55 12.19 -41.11
C GLY A 103 -1.46 10.70 -40.77
N GLN A 104 -0.30 10.22 -40.29
CA GLN A 104 -0.03 8.81 -40.01
C GLN A 104 -0.35 8.40 -38.55
N VAL A 105 -0.61 9.39 -37.69
CA VAL A 105 -0.96 9.20 -36.28
C VAL A 105 -2.45 9.47 -36.07
N ASN A 106 -3.20 8.42 -35.71
CA ASN A 106 -4.60 8.59 -35.30
C ASN A 106 -4.65 9.00 -33.83
N VAL A 107 -5.05 10.24 -33.56
CA VAL A 107 -5.04 10.82 -32.21
C VAL A 107 -6.42 10.72 -31.57
N VAL A 108 -6.49 10.05 -30.42
CA VAL A 108 -7.64 10.10 -29.52
C VAL A 108 -7.59 11.43 -28.78
N VAL A 109 -8.61 12.27 -28.98
CA VAL A 109 -8.77 13.53 -28.24
C VAL A 109 -9.26 13.21 -26.84
N ILE A 110 -8.54 13.70 -25.84
CA ILE A 110 -8.86 13.44 -24.44
C ILE A 110 -9.49 14.72 -23.88
N PRO A 111 -10.77 14.71 -23.49
CA PRO A 111 -11.43 15.92 -23.05
C PRO A 111 -10.85 16.42 -21.72
N ASN A 112 -10.54 17.71 -21.67
CA ASN A 112 -10.21 18.40 -20.43
C ASN A 112 -11.50 18.70 -19.64
N ASN A 113 -12.17 17.66 -19.15
CA ASN A 113 -13.40 17.77 -18.34
C ASN A 113 -13.05 18.10 -16.87
N GLY A 114 -12.31 19.20 -16.68
CA GLY A 114 -11.85 19.70 -15.39
C GLY A 114 -12.92 20.40 -14.54
N THR A 115 -14.15 19.87 -14.54
CA THR A 115 -15.19 20.27 -13.58
C THR A 115 -15.83 19.02 -12.97
N ALA A 116 -15.08 18.38 -12.06
CA ALA A 116 -15.76 17.64 -11.00
C ALA A 116 -16.51 18.67 -10.13
N LEU A 117 -17.77 18.38 -9.81
CA LEU A 117 -18.67 19.20 -9.00
C LEU A 117 -17.93 19.85 -7.82
N ILE A 118 -18.05 21.17 -7.74
CA ILE A 118 -17.39 22.06 -6.77
C ILE A 118 -18.01 21.88 -5.38
N TRP A 119 -17.78 20.74 -4.74
CA TRP A 119 -18.20 20.50 -3.35
C TRP A 119 -17.03 20.16 -2.41
N ALA A 120 -15.79 20.15 -2.89
CA ALA A 120 -14.63 19.77 -2.07
C ALA A 120 -13.40 20.68 -2.26
N SER A 121 -13.61 22.00 -2.40
CA SER A 121 -12.51 22.97 -2.48
C SER A 121 -12.65 24.05 -1.42
N LEU A 122 -12.19 23.73 -0.21
CA LEU A 122 -11.65 24.71 0.72
C LEU A 122 -10.23 24.26 1.09
N PRO A 123 -9.19 25.04 0.79
CA PRO A 123 -7.85 24.77 1.29
C PRO A 123 -7.86 25.08 2.78
N ARG A 124 -7.85 24.03 3.61
CA ARG A 124 -7.62 24.17 5.04
C ARG A 124 -6.44 23.28 5.41
N PRO A 125 -5.61 23.69 6.40
CA PRO A 125 -4.77 22.72 7.11
C PRO A 125 -5.71 21.63 7.61
N TRP A 126 -5.29 20.36 7.46
CA TRP A 126 -6.00 19.15 7.89
C TRP A 126 -7.08 19.44 8.93
N PRO A 127 -8.39 19.31 8.63
CA PRO A 127 -9.32 19.13 9.71
C PRO A 127 -9.05 17.71 10.22
N VAL A 128 -8.52 17.68 11.44
CA VAL A 128 -8.32 16.53 12.32
C VAL A 128 -9.53 15.59 12.54
N PRO A 129 -10.83 15.85 12.17
CA PRO A 129 -11.90 14.91 12.56
C PRO A 129 -12.08 13.65 11.70
N LEU A 130 -11.35 13.44 10.60
CA LEU A 130 -11.64 12.31 9.69
C LEU A 130 -10.77 11.07 9.94
N ASP A 131 -9.46 11.25 10.06
CA ASP A 131 -8.52 10.12 10.18
C ASP A 131 -8.55 9.48 11.58
N CYS A 132 -8.87 10.29 12.60
CA CYS A 132 -8.91 9.88 13.99
C CYS A 132 -10.14 10.46 14.70
N PRO A 133 -10.57 9.86 15.83
CA PRO A 133 -11.63 10.44 16.65
C PRO A 133 -11.30 11.88 17.06
N TYR A 134 -12.32 12.75 17.12
CA TYR A 134 -12.14 14.17 17.41
C TYR A 134 -11.43 14.47 18.74
N LEU A 135 -11.53 13.55 19.72
CA LEU A 135 -10.90 13.67 21.04
C LEU A 135 -9.56 12.93 21.14
N ALA A 136 -9.00 12.48 20.01
CA ALA A 136 -7.67 11.89 19.99
C ALA A 136 -6.61 12.91 20.41
N THR A 137 -5.49 12.40 20.92
CA THR A 137 -4.29 13.22 21.15
C THR A 137 -3.43 13.18 19.90
N ASP A 138 -3.29 14.31 19.23
CA ASP A 138 -2.39 14.45 18.08
C ASP A 138 -0.95 14.72 18.52
N VAL A 139 -0.01 14.22 17.72
CA VAL A 139 1.43 14.35 17.94
C VAL A 139 2.10 14.80 16.64
N ASP A 140 2.85 15.89 16.73
CA ASP A 140 3.65 16.42 15.62
C ASP A 140 4.91 15.57 15.38
N TRP A 141 5.39 15.56 14.14
CA TRP A 141 6.65 14.92 13.76
C TRP A 141 7.61 15.91 13.11
N HIS A 142 8.88 15.89 13.52
CA HIS A 142 9.93 16.75 12.97
C HIS A 142 10.89 15.95 12.09
N PHE A 143 11.23 16.50 10.92
CA PHE A 143 12.11 15.84 9.96
C PHE A 143 13.00 16.82 9.21
N LEU A 144 14.11 16.32 8.68
CA LEU A 144 15.05 17.06 7.83
C LEU A 144 15.35 16.21 6.58
N LEU A 145 14.52 16.39 5.55
CA LEU A 145 14.62 15.66 4.28
C LEU A 145 14.52 16.67 3.12
N GLU A 146 15.58 16.80 2.31
CA GLU A 146 15.64 17.72 1.16
C GLU A 146 15.44 19.22 1.50
N PHE A 147 15.57 19.60 2.78
CA PHE A 147 15.54 20.99 3.25
C PHE A 147 16.83 21.37 3.98
N GLN A 148 17.14 22.66 4.04
CA GLN A 148 18.29 23.20 4.78
C GLN A 148 18.05 23.32 6.29
N GLY A 149 16.81 23.16 6.75
CA GLY A 149 16.43 23.27 8.17
C GLY A 149 15.23 22.38 8.49
N PRO A 150 15.00 22.08 9.78
CA PRO A 150 13.98 21.13 10.21
C PRO A 150 12.58 21.61 9.80
N ARG A 151 11.76 20.64 9.39
CA ARG A 151 10.34 20.82 9.08
C ARG A 151 9.50 20.08 10.10
N THR A 152 8.29 20.56 10.30
CA THR A 152 7.29 19.92 11.17
C THR A 152 6.12 19.48 10.31
N LEU A 153 5.77 18.20 10.43
CA LEU A 153 4.48 17.66 10.01
C LEU A 153 3.57 17.72 11.23
N TYR A 154 2.59 18.61 11.19
CA TYR A 154 1.62 18.76 12.28
C TYR A 154 0.62 17.60 12.26
N ASN A 155 0.21 17.12 13.44
CA ASN A 155 -0.74 16.01 13.61
C ASN A 155 -0.35 14.75 12.82
N ALA A 156 0.94 14.40 12.85
CA ALA A 156 1.50 13.29 12.08
C ALA A 156 1.09 11.92 12.63
N LEU A 157 0.85 11.83 13.94
CA LEU A 157 0.32 10.66 14.61
C LEU A 157 -0.85 11.07 15.49
N CYS A 158 -1.80 10.16 15.67
CA CYS A 158 -2.85 10.32 16.67
C CYS A 158 -2.89 9.10 17.60
N VAL A 159 -3.22 9.36 18.87
CA VAL A 159 -3.29 8.35 19.93
C VAL A 159 -4.62 8.47 20.65
N PHE A 160 -5.37 7.37 20.76
CA PHE A 160 -6.68 7.37 21.37
C PHE A 160 -7.09 6.01 21.92
N GLU A 161 -8.02 6.02 22.88
CA GLU A 161 -8.76 4.83 23.27
C GLU A 161 -10.05 4.72 22.46
N GLN A 162 -10.36 3.52 21.99
CA GLN A 162 -11.57 3.23 21.22
C GLN A 162 -12.34 2.10 21.89
N ASN A 163 -13.64 2.31 22.07
CA ASN A 163 -14.58 1.27 22.43
C ASN A 163 -15.00 0.54 21.15
N GLU A 164 -14.71 -0.76 21.05
CA GLU A 164 -15.00 -1.57 19.87
C GLU A 164 -16.50 -1.89 19.71
N GLY A 165 -17.31 -1.63 20.75
CA GLY A 165 -18.72 -2.02 20.78
C GLY A 165 -18.92 -3.54 20.92
N LEU A 166 -17.84 -4.29 21.16
CA LEU A 166 -17.83 -5.74 21.34
C LEU A 166 -17.34 -6.11 22.75
N PRO A 167 -17.85 -7.20 23.36
CA PRO A 167 -17.33 -7.67 24.62
C PRO A 167 -16.00 -8.42 24.41
N LEU A 168 -14.93 -7.98 25.10
CA LEU A 168 -13.67 -8.73 25.16
C LEU A 168 -13.91 -10.15 25.71
N ARG A 169 -14.75 -10.23 26.75
CA ARG A 169 -15.24 -11.49 27.30
C ARG A 169 -16.62 -11.29 27.90
N ARG A 170 -17.48 -12.30 27.78
CA ARG A 170 -18.73 -12.38 28.54
C ARG A 170 -19.12 -13.83 28.81
N HIS A 171 -19.78 -14.05 29.92
CA HIS A 171 -20.44 -15.31 30.22
C HIS A 171 -21.76 -15.02 30.94
N HIS A 172 -22.78 -15.79 30.59
CA HIS A 172 -24.08 -15.77 31.21
C HIS A 172 -24.44 -17.21 31.57
N SER A 173 -24.72 -17.44 32.84
CA SER A 173 -25.05 -18.77 33.36
C SER A 173 -26.45 -18.73 33.94
N ASP A 174 -27.31 -19.59 33.38
CA ASP A 174 -28.67 -19.83 33.87
C ASP A 174 -28.84 -21.24 34.47
N ALA A 175 -27.83 -22.09 34.33
CA ALA A 175 -27.85 -23.46 34.84
C ALA A 175 -26.94 -23.58 36.07
N PHE A 176 -27.45 -24.26 37.12
CA PHE A 176 -26.79 -24.52 38.41
C PHE A 176 -26.47 -23.29 39.27
N SER A 177 -25.95 -22.21 38.68
CA SER A 177 -25.66 -20.94 39.35
C SER A 177 -26.02 -19.78 38.42
N HIS A 178 -26.81 -18.84 38.93
CA HIS A 178 -27.26 -17.67 38.18
C HIS A 178 -26.27 -16.52 38.32
N TYR A 179 -25.53 -16.21 37.24
CA TYR A 179 -24.64 -15.06 37.23
C TYR A 179 -24.37 -14.53 35.82
N PHE A 180 -23.92 -13.28 35.76
CA PHE A 180 -23.39 -12.66 34.56
C PHE A 180 -22.04 -12.02 34.87
N GLY A 181 -21.07 -12.21 33.98
CA GLY A 181 -19.77 -11.53 34.04
C GLY A 181 -19.35 -11.12 32.63
N GLY A 182 -19.08 -9.83 32.44
CA GLY A 182 -18.70 -9.27 31.15
C GLY A 182 -17.66 -8.18 31.28
N LEU A 183 -16.93 -7.94 30.19
CA LEU A 183 -16.01 -6.83 30.03
C LEU A 183 -16.08 -6.38 28.57
N VAL A 184 -16.38 -5.10 28.36
CA VAL A 184 -16.37 -4.48 27.03
C VAL A 184 -14.91 -4.32 26.58
N GLU A 185 -14.66 -4.52 25.30
CA GLU A 185 -13.35 -4.30 24.71
C GLU A 185 -13.12 -2.81 24.45
N THR A 186 -12.12 -2.27 25.13
CA THR A 186 -11.50 -0.98 24.83
C THR A 186 -10.07 -1.25 24.42
N MET A 187 -9.64 -0.62 23.32
CA MET A 187 -8.30 -0.73 22.76
C MET A 187 -7.61 0.64 22.75
N LEU A 188 -6.27 0.65 22.82
CA LEU A 188 -5.45 1.83 22.62
C LEU A 188 -4.85 1.78 21.20
N ALA A 189 -5.13 2.78 20.38
CA ALA A 189 -4.67 2.84 19.00
C ALA A 189 -3.66 3.96 18.78
N PHE A 190 -2.64 3.66 17.99
CA PHE A 190 -1.70 4.61 17.41
C PHE A 190 -1.87 4.55 15.90
N ILE A 191 -2.25 5.67 15.29
CA ILE A 191 -2.46 5.75 13.84
C ILE A 191 -1.52 6.78 13.25
N SER A 192 -0.97 6.44 12.08
CA SER A 192 -0.25 7.37 11.21
C SER A 192 -0.63 7.13 9.76
N VAL A 193 -0.58 8.19 8.94
CA VAL A 193 -0.90 8.10 7.51
C VAL A 193 0.30 8.54 6.69
N SER A 194 0.63 7.76 5.66
CA SER A 194 1.67 8.08 4.68
C SER A 194 1.06 8.23 3.29
N THR A 195 0.97 9.47 2.81
CA THR A 195 0.54 9.76 1.44
C THR A 195 1.73 9.65 0.49
N LEU A 196 1.80 8.58 -0.28
CA LEU A 196 2.82 8.33 -1.30
C LEU A 196 2.21 8.46 -2.69
N PHE A 197 2.41 9.63 -3.30
CA PHE A 197 1.80 10.01 -4.57
C PHE A 197 0.28 9.83 -4.54
N ASN A 198 -0.22 8.77 -5.16
CA ASN A 198 -1.65 8.51 -5.32
C ASN A 198 -2.25 7.75 -4.13
N TYR A 199 -1.45 7.00 -3.36
CA TYR A 199 -1.95 6.21 -2.25
C TYR A 199 -1.83 6.93 -0.93
N ASP A 200 -2.80 6.69 -0.07
CA ASP A 200 -2.77 6.99 1.35
C ASP A 200 -2.69 5.68 2.12
N TYR A 201 -1.58 5.45 2.79
CA TYR A 201 -1.36 4.25 3.60
C TYR A 201 -1.61 4.55 5.07
N VAL A 202 -2.58 3.86 5.67
CA VAL A 202 -2.90 4.00 7.09
C VAL A 202 -2.23 2.87 7.86
N TRP A 203 -1.44 3.23 8.86
CA TRP A 203 -0.67 2.31 9.69
C TRP A 203 -1.22 2.34 11.12
N ASP A 204 -1.79 1.22 11.55
CA ASP A 204 -2.33 1.09 12.90
C ASP A 204 -1.43 0.18 13.75
N VAL A 205 -1.15 0.63 14.97
CA VAL A 205 -0.68 -0.23 16.06
C VAL A 205 -1.69 -0.17 17.19
N ILE A 206 -2.33 -1.30 17.45
CA ILE A 206 -3.45 -1.42 18.37
C ILE A 206 -3.05 -2.31 19.53
N PHE A 207 -3.24 -1.83 20.75
CA PHE A 207 -2.98 -2.54 21.99
C PHE A 207 -4.31 -2.93 22.64
N HIS A 208 -4.50 -4.24 22.80
CA HIS A 208 -5.68 -4.80 23.46
C HIS A 208 -5.42 -4.99 24.96
N SER A 209 -6.45 -4.82 25.78
CA SER A 209 -6.35 -4.97 27.24
C SER A 209 -6.08 -6.41 27.73
N ASN A 210 -6.23 -7.42 26.87
CA ASN A 210 -5.79 -8.79 27.14
C ASN A 210 -4.28 -9.02 26.91
N GLY A 211 -3.55 -7.97 26.53
CA GLY A 211 -2.12 -7.99 26.25
C GLY A 211 -1.78 -8.38 24.82
N ALA A 212 -2.74 -8.51 23.89
CA ALA A 212 -2.46 -8.70 22.48
C ALA A 212 -2.10 -7.38 21.78
N ILE A 213 -1.28 -7.47 20.73
CA ILE A 213 -0.92 -6.34 19.87
C ILE A 213 -1.36 -6.69 18.46
N GLN A 214 -2.10 -5.79 17.83
CA GLN A 214 -2.56 -5.93 16.46
C GLN A 214 -1.92 -4.83 15.61
N VAL A 215 -1.30 -5.22 14.50
CA VAL A 215 -0.73 -4.29 13.52
C VAL A 215 -1.55 -4.41 12.24
N LYS A 216 -2.04 -3.28 11.72
CA LYS A 216 -2.81 -3.25 10.48
C LYS A 216 -2.21 -2.25 9.49
N PHE A 217 -2.49 -2.53 8.22
CA PHE A 217 -2.16 -1.66 7.11
C PHE A 217 -3.34 -1.61 6.15
N TYR A 218 -3.74 -0.40 5.81
CA TYR A 218 -4.79 -0.14 4.84
C TYR A 218 -4.25 0.74 3.72
N ALA A 219 -4.70 0.48 2.50
CA ALA A 219 -4.45 1.32 1.35
C ALA A 219 -5.75 2.00 0.93
N THR A 220 -5.74 3.33 0.87
CA THR A 220 -6.82 4.16 0.32
C THR A 220 -6.22 5.22 -0.61
N GLY A 221 -7.00 6.24 -0.97
CA GLY A 221 -6.59 7.31 -1.88
C GLY A 221 -6.99 7.02 -3.33
N PHE A 222 -6.18 7.49 -4.27
CA PHE A 222 -6.39 7.28 -5.71
C PHE A 222 -5.66 6.04 -6.21
N ILE A 223 -6.24 5.35 -7.17
CA ILE A 223 -5.51 4.33 -7.93
C ILE A 223 -4.52 4.99 -8.89
N ASN A 224 -3.42 4.31 -9.19
CA ASN A 224 -2.61 4.65 -10.35
C ASN A 224 -3.31 4.17 -11.63
N SER A 225 -3.29 4.96 -12.69
CA SER A 225 -3.99 4.64 -13.94
C SER A 225 -3.15 4.94 -15.17
N VAL A 226 -3.47 4.31 -16.28
CA VAL A 226 -2.82 4.55 -17.58
C VAL A 226 -3.85 4.79 -18.66
N PHE A 227 -3.42 5.31 -19.80
CA PHE A 227 -4.31 5.52 -20.94
C PHE A 227 -4.84 4.17 -21.47
N HIS A 228 -6.16 4.06 -21.60
CA HIS A 228 -6.81 2.83 -22.03
C HIS A 228 -6.68 2.65 -23.54
N PHE A 229 -5.88 1.66 -23.98
CA PHE A 229 -5.65 1.37 -25.39
C PHE A 229 -5.57 -0.14 -25.70
N GLY A 230 -6.08 -0.55 -26.87
CA GLY A 230 -5.90 -1.91 -27.40
C GLY A 230 -6.39 -3.00 -26.43
N ALA A 231 -5.55 -4.02 -26.21
CA ALA A 231 -5.84 -5.15 -25.32
C ALA A 231 -5.65 -4.85 -23.81
N ALA A 232 -5.79 -3.59 -23.41
CA ALA A 232 -5.60 -3.08 -22.05
C ALA A 232 -6.30 -3.90 -20.95
N ARG A 233 -7.47 -4.47 -21.23
CA ARG A 233 -8.25 -5.28 -20.26
C ARG A 233 -7.53 -6.55 -19.78
N ARG A 234 -6.44 -6.96 -20.43
CA ARG A 234 -5.58 -8.03 -19.91
C ARG A 234 -4.82 -7.60 -18.64
N TYR A 235 -4.63 -6.30 -18.43
CA TYR A 235 -3.78 -5.72 -17.39
C TYR A 235 -4.57 -4.90 -16.35
N GLY A 236 -5.90 -4.98 -16.37
CA GLY A 236 -6.75 -4.21 -15.46
C GLY A 236 -8.15 -3.98 -16.02
N ASN A 237 -8.90 -3.10 -15.37
CA ASN A 237 -10.26 -2.77 -15.76
C ASN A 237 -10.35 -1.31 -16.19
N GLN A 238 -11.20 -1.03 -17.18
CA GLN A 238 -11.52 0.34 -17.53
C GLN A 238 -12.34 0.97 -16.40
N VAL A 239 -11.85 2.09 -15.86
CA VAL A 239 -12.47 2.78 -14.71
C VAL A 239 -13.12 4.11 -15.10
N ARG A 240 -12.75 4.64 -16.27
CA ARG A 240 -13.30 5.86 -16.88
C ARG A 240 -13.05 5.82 -18.39
N GLU A 241 -13.70 6.70 -19.14
CA GLU A 241 -13.33 6.97 -20.53
C GLU A 241 -11.83 7.24 -20.65
N ASN A 242 -11.16 6.52 -21.57
CA ASN A 242 -9.71 6.60 -21.81
C ASN A 242 -8.80 6.26 -20.62
N THR A 243 -9.32 5.71 -19.51
CA THR A 243 -8.54 5.41 -18.30
C THR A 243 -8.66 3.94 -17.90
N LEU A 244 -7.51 3.27 -17.78
CA LEU A 244 -7.38 1.91 -17.28
C LEU A 244 -6.82 1.93 -15.85
N GLY A 245 -7.53 1.33 -14.91
CA GLY A 245 -6.99 1.01 -13.58
C GLY A 245 -6.14 -0.25 -13.68
N ILE A 246 -4.83 -0.10 -13.47
CA ILE A 246 -3.86 -1.19 -13.66
C ILE A 246 -3.84 -2.16 -12.48
N VAL A 247 -3.68 -3.44 -12.79
CA VAL A 247 -3.46 -4.48 -11.78
C VAL A 247 -2.10 -4.27 -11.11
N HIS A 248 -2.06 -4.41 -9.78
CA HIS A 248 -0.86 -4.31 -8.96
C HIS A 248 -1.08 -5.09 -7.66
N THR A 249 0.01 -5.34 -6.94
CA THR A 249 -0.01 -5.98 -5.61
C THR A 249 0.45 -5.01 -4.55
N HIS A 250 -0.21 -5.01 -3.40
CA HIS A 250 0.30 -4.35 -2.19
C HIS A 250 1.06 -5.36 -1.33
N THR A 251 2.23 -4.97 -0.85
CA THR A 251 3.03 -5.78 0.07
C THR A 251 3.67 -4.85 1.09
N ALA A 252 3.51 -5.19 2.37
CA ALA A 252 4.16 -4.51 3.48
C ALA A 252 4.99 -5.55 4.24
N HIS A 253 6.14 -5.13 4.76
CA HIS A 253 7.03 -5.98 5.54
C HIS A 253 7.26 -5.35 6.91
N TYR A 254 7.07 -6.12 7.96
CA TYR A 254 7.21 -5.68 9.34
C TYR A 254 8.36 -6.41 10.00
N LYS A 255 9.18 -5.66 10.74
CA LYS A 255 10.12 -6.23 11.70
C LYS A 255 9.41 -6.36 13.04
N VAL A 256 9.32 -7.57 13.58
CA VAL A 256 8.72 -7.84 14.89
C VAL A 256 9.78 -8.45 15.80
N ASP A 257 10.43 -7.60 16.59
CA ASP A 257 11.56 -7.95 17.46
C ASP A 257 11.02 -8.26 18.87
N LEU A 258 10.58 -9.51 19.08
CA LEU A 258 9.95 -9.92 20.35
C LEU A 258 11.01 -10.42 21.34
N ASP A 259 11.13 -9.74 22.48
CA ASP A 259 11.90 -10.21 23.63
C ASP A 259 10.99 -10.91 24.65
N VAL A 260 10.49 -12.10 24.31
CA VAL A 260 9.55 -12.82 25.19
C VAL A 260 10.28 -13.22 26.47
N GLY A 261 9.96 -12.59 27.60
CA GLY A 261 10.58 -12.90 28.89
C GLY A 261 12.12 -12.72 28.94
N GLY A 262 12.69 -11.94 28.01
CA GLY A 262 14.13 -11.72 27.81
C GLY A 262 14.57 -11.99 26.37
N LEU A 263 15.86 -11.77 26.10
CA LEU A 263 16.48 -11.88 24.76
C LEU A 263 16.52 -13.32 24.20
N GLU A 264 16.69 -14.33 25.07
CA GLU A 264 16.85 -15.73 24.63
C GLU A 264 15.48 -16.37 24.37
N ASN A 265 15.15 -16.57 23.09
CA ASN A 265 13.86 -17.10 22.65
C ASN A 265 14.02 -18.31 21.71
N TRP A 266 12.98 -19.14 21.66
CA TRP A 266 12.86 -20.30 20.77
C TRP A 266 11.56 -20.23 19.99
N VAL A 267 11.58 -20.69 18.74
CA VAL A 267 10.39 -20.75 17.89
C VAL A 267 9.72 -22.10 18.03
N TRP A 268 8.42 -22.08 18.32
CA TRP A 268 7.58 -23.26 18.44
C TRP A 268 6.46 -23.23 17.41
N ALA A 269 6.25 -24.40 16.80
CA ALA A 269 5.15 -24.69 15.91
C ALA A 269 4.23 -25.72 16.58
N GLU A 270 3.01 -25.31 16.91
CA GLU A 270 1.93 -26.20 17.34
C GLU A 270 0.84 -26.30 16.28
N ASP A 271 0.26 -27.48 16.16
CA ASP A 271 -0.82 -27.76 15.23
C ASP A 271 -1.71 -28.92 15.72
N MET A 272 -2.66 -29.35 14.90
CA MET A 272 -3.58 -30.45 15.17
C MET A 272 -3.38 -31.64 14.23
N ALA A 273 -3.57 -32.84 14.77
CA ALA A 273 -3.64 -34.08 14.00
C ALA A 273 -4.79 -34.95 14.52
N PHE A 274 -5.36 -35.76 13.63
CA PHE A 274 -6.30 -36.82 14.00
C PHE A 274 -5.60 -38.17 13.90
N VAL A 275 -5.66 -38.95 14.98
CA VAL A 275 -5.10 -40.30 15.03
C VAL A 275 -6.25 -41.28 15.26
N PRO A 276 -6.56 -42.17 14.29
CA PRO A 276 -7.55 -43.23 14.49
C PRO A 276 -7.14 -44.10 15.68
N THR A 277 -8.01 -44.22 16.69
CA THR A 277 -7.74 -44.97 17.92
C THR A 277 -8.97 -45.79 18.31
N ALA A 278 -8.78 -47.00 18.84
CA ALA A 278 -9.87 -47.77 19.43
C ALA A 278 -10.44 -47.02 20.65
N ILE A 279 -11.77 -47.06 20.83
CA ILE A 279 -12.41 -46.42 21.97
C ILE A 279 -12.03 -47.19 23.25
N PRO A 280 -11.44 -46.56 24.29
CA PRO A 280 -10.92 -47.29 25.45
C PRO A 280 -11.95 -48.14 26.20
N TRP A 281 -13.21 -47.70 26.25
CA TRP A 281 -14.31 -48.44 26.90
C TRP A 281 -15.13 -49.31 25.93
N SER A 282 -14.83 -49.28 24.63
CA SER A 282 -15.48 -50.11 23.61
C SER A 282 -14.53 -50.38 22.44
N PRO A 283 -13.57 -51.32 22.61
CA PRO A 283 -12.47 -51.51 21.66
C PRO A 283 -12.87 -51.89 20.23
N GLU A 284 -14.10 -52.38 20.03
CA GLU A 284 -14.67 -52.70 18.71
C GLU A 284 -14.95 -51.45 17.85
N HIS A 285 -15.06 -50.29 18.49
CA HIS A 285 -15.35 -49.02 17.83
C HIS A 285 -14.09 -48.16 17.72
N GLN A 286 -14.03 -47.32 16.67
CA GLN A 286 -12.95 -46.37 16.46
C GLN A 286 -13.41 -44.92 16.66
N ILE A 287 -12.47 -44.08 17.09
CA ILE A 287 -12.63 -42.63 17.17
C ILE A 287 -11.45 -41.94 16.48
N GLN A 288 -11.73 -40.82 15.80
CA GLN A 288 -10.69 -39.91 15.32
C GLN A 288 -10.20 -39.07 16.50
N ARG A 289 -9.10 -39.48 17.13
CA ARG A 289 -8.58 -38.81 18.31
C ARG A 289 -7.84 -37.55 17.89
N LEU A 290 -8.42 -36.39 18.19
CA LEU A 290 -7.74 -35.10 18.06
C LEU A 290 -6.54 -35.04 19.02
N GLN A 291 -5.38 -34.65 18.49
CA GLN A 291 -4.15 -34.45 19.23
C GLN A 291 -3.48 -33.13 18.82
N VAL A 292 -2.74 -32.54 19.76
CA VAL A 292 -1.87 -31.37 19.50
C VAL A 292 -0.48 -31.86 19.16
N THR A 293 0.05 -31.43 18.01
CA THR A 293 1.43 -31.66 17.61
C THR A 293 2.29 -30.48 18.06
N ARG A 294 3.52 -30.73 18.51
CA ARG A 294 4.47 -29.69 18.93
C ARG A 294 5.83 -29.93 18.31
N LYS A 295 6.41 -28.90 17.70
CA LYS A 295 7.75 -28.95 17.12
C LYS A 295 8.49 -27.66 17.43
N GLN A 296 9.66 -27.77 18.06
CA GLN A 296 10.58 -26.64 18.20
C GLN A 296 11.42 -26.53 16.92
N LEU A 297 11.42 -25.35 16.30
CA LEU A 297 12.19 -25.08 15.08
C LEU A 297 13.62 -24.69 15.49
N GLN A 298 14.61 -25.32 14.87
CA GLN A 298 16.02 -25.23 15.30
C GLN A 298 16.88 -24.33 14.42
N THR A 299 16.45 -24.05 13.19
CA THR A 299 17.19 -23.22 12.24
C THR A 299 16.29 -22.18 11.60
N GLU A 300 16.88 -21.13 11.06
CA GLU A 300 16.16 -20.04 10.40
C GLU A 300 15.34 -20.54 9.21
N GLU A 301 15.86 -21.48 8.42
CA GLU A 301 15.18 -22.07 7.27
C GLU A 301 13.93 -22.84 7.67
N GLN A 302 13.91 -23.46 8.86
CA GLN A 302 12.72 -24.13 9.36
C GLN A 302 11.60 -23.16 9.75
N ALA A 303 11.95 -21.91 10.06
CA ALA A 303 11.04 -20.83 10.43
C ALA A 303 10.76 -19.86 9.26
N ALA A 304 11.30 -20.12 8.07
CA ALA A 304 11.03 -19.38 6.85
C ALA A 304 9.89 -20.04 6.08
N PHE A 305 8.71 -19.41 6.07
CA PHE A 305 7.50 -19.95 5.44
C PHE A 305 7.24 -19.25 4.09
N PRO A 306 7.29 -19.98 2.95
CA PRO A 306 6.98 -19.41 1.64
C PRO A 306 5.53 -18.95 1.52
N LEU A 307 5.31 -17.81 0.86
CA LEU A 307 3.96 -17.30 0.58
C LEU A 307 3.15 -18.32 -0.23
N GLY A 308 1.93 -18.61 0.22
CA GLY A 308 1.05 -19.62 -0.40
C GLY A 308 1.34 -21.06 0.02
N GLY A 309 2.39 -21.30 0.82
CA GLY A 309 2.69 -22.59 1.42
C GLY A 309 1.87 -22.87 2.68
N ALA A 310 2.04 -24.08 3.23
CA ALA A 310 1.48 -24.42 4.53
C ALA A 310 2.31 -23.78 5.65
N SER A 311 1.62 -23.17 6.62
CA SER A 311 2.22 -22.65 7.85
C SER A 311 1.54 -23.27 9.07
N PRO A 312 2.25 -23.46 10.20
CA PRO A 312 1.66 -23.96 11.43
C PRO A 312 0.50 -23.09 11.89
N ARG A 313 -0.58 -23.69 12.39
CA ARG A 313 -1.72 -22.92 12.93
C ARG A 313 -1.36 -22.11 14.18
N HIS A 314 -0.37 -22.53 14.97
CA HIS A 314 0.13 -21.79 16.13
C HIS A 314 1.65 -21.68 16.04
N LEU A 315 2.14 -20.52 15.60
CA LEU A 315 3.56 -20.19 15.56
C LEU A 315 3.85 -19.13 16.62
N TYR A 316 4.77 -19.40 17.55
CA TYR A 316 5.08 -18.46 18.62
C TYR A 316 6.55 -18.49 19.01
N LEU A 317 7.03 -17.35 19.50
CA LEU A 317 8.30 -17.26 20.20
C LEU A 317 8.05 -17.51 21.68
N ALA A 318 8.92 -18.30 22.32
CA ALA A 318 8.81 -18.58 23.73
C ALA A 318 10.16 -18.52 24.44
N CYS A 319 10.11 -18.21 25.72
CA CYS A 319 11.29 -18.19 26.56
C CYS A 319 11.46 -19.48 27.35
N LYS A 320 12.63 -19.63 27.97
CA LYS A 320 12.95 -20.79 28.83
C LYS A 320 12.07 -20.85 30.08
N GLN A 321 11.60 -19.70 30.57
CA GLN A 321 10.78 -19.64 31.77
C GLN A 321 9.39 -20.21 31.50
N LYS A 322 8.92 -21.01 32.46
CA LYS A 322 7.59 -21.60 32.41
C LYS A 322 6.60 -20.71 33.16
N ASN A 323 5.35 -20.71 32.71
CA ASN A 323 4.24 -20.16 33.48
C ASN A 323 3.96 -21.04 34.71
N LYS A 324 3.01 -20.62 35.55
CA LYS A 324 2.59 -21.35 36.77
C LYS A 324 2.20 -22.81 36.52
N TRP A 325 1.82 -23.15 35.28
CA TRP A 325 1.33 -24.47 34.89
C TRP A 325 2.39 -25.32 34.17
N GLY A 326 3.63 -24.85 34.08
CA GLY A 326 4.74 -25.61 33.50
C GLY A 326 4.88 -25.49 31.98
N HIS A 327 4.09 -24.65 31.31
CA HIS A 327 4.23 -24.38 29.87
C HIS A 327 5.18 -23.21 29.61
N PRO A 328 6.00 -23.25 28.54
CA PRO A 328 6.83 -22.10 28.15
C PRO A 328 5.98 -20.84 27.99
N ARG A 329 6.44 -19.71 28.52
CA ARG A 329 5.78 -18.42 28.27
C ARG A 329 6.04 -18.03 26.82
N GLY A 330 4.99 -17.77 26.05
CA GLY A 330 5.09 -17.53 24.62
C GLY A 330 4.22 -16.37 24.15
N TYR A 331 4.60 -15.79 23.02
CA TYR A 331 3.84 -14.77 22.30
C TYR A 331 3.68 -15.21 20.85
N ARG A 332 2.43 -15.34 20.42
CA ARG A 332 2.05 -15.92 19.14
C ARG A 332 1.98 -14.85 18.05
N ILE A 333 2.38 -15.22 16.84
CA ILE A 333 2.21 -14.46 15.59
C ILE A 333 1.08 -15.09 14.77
#